data_AF-A0A850C8Q6-F1
#
_entry.id   AF-A0A850C8Q6-F1
#
_cell.length_a   1.000
_cell.length_b   1.000
_cell.length_c   1.000
_cell.angle_alpha   90.00
_cell.angle_beta   90.00
_cell.angle_gamma   90.00
#
_symmetry.space_group_name_H-M   'P 1'
#
loop_
_entity.id
_entity.type
_entity.pdbx_description
1 polymer ?
#
loop_
_entity_poly.entity_id
_entity_poly.type
_entity_poly.pdbx_seq_one_letter_code
_entity_poly.pdbx_strand_id
1 'polypeptide(L)'
;VADAPAHAVATCEIRAFRVAASGTQLKATLAWTDAPSLEGLGGLVNELYLQVETPSGEVRNWDSNPVTRVTNNVQQITVDDPGPGVYTFRVRGVSVTSHAPGAAPTGDLRQDFALVVAGAAPEAGDGGALWAMDPATAAG
;
A
#
# COMPACT_ATOMS: atom_id res chain seq x y z
N VAL A 1 -10.69 5.83 5.92
CA VAL A 1 -10.17 5.98 4.54
C VAL A 1 -8.66 6.04 4.66
N ALA A 2 -7.92 5.34 3.80
CA ALA A 2 -6.47 5.19 3.94
C ALA A 2 -5.66 6.48 3.64
N ASP A 3 -6.32 7.62 3.42
CA ASP A 3 -5.74 8.94 3.15
C ASP A 3 -5.50 9.75 4.44
N ALA A 4 -5.04 9.08 5.51
CA ALA A 4 -4.71 9.75 6.77
C ALA A 4 -3.18 9.90 6.87
N PRO A 5 -2.64 11.03 7.34
CA PRO A 5 -1.20 11.22 7.55
C PRO A 5 -0.56 10.14 8.45
N ALA A 6 -1.36 9.49 9.30
CA ALA A 6 -0.93 8.37 10.13
C ALA A 6 -0.55 7.11 9.32
N HIS A 7 -1.09 6.97 8.11
CA HIS A 7 -0.82 5.85 7.21
C HIS A 7 0.34 6.11 6.26
N ALA A 8 0.94 7.30 6.26
CA ALA A 8 2.16 7.55 5.51
C ALA A 8 3.21 6.47 5.83
N VAL A 9 4.10 6.21 4.89
CA VAL A 9 5.22 5.27 5.11
C VAL A 9 6.55 5.98 4.92
N ALA A 10 7.49 5.67 5.80
CA ALA A 10 8.91 5.95 5.62
C ALA A 10 9.61 4.78 4.91
N THR A 11 10.88 4.95 4.55
CA THR A 11 11.72 3.86 4.04
C THR A 11 11.72 2.66 4.99
N CYS A 12 11.58 1.47 4.42
CA CYS A 12 11.47 0.17 5.12
C CYS A 12 10.21 -0.03 5.97
N GLU A 13 9.32 0.95 6.06
CA GLU A 13 8.08 0.83 6.81
C GLU A 13 7.00 0.09 6.00
N ILE A 14 6.16 -0.69 6.68
CA ILE A 14 5.03 -1.40 6.09
C ILE A 14 3.74 -0.99 6.81
N ARG A 15 2.72 -0.64 6.04
CA ARG A 15 1.33 -0.52 6.50
C ARG A 15 0.53 -1.70 5.99
N ALA A 16 -0.27 -2.31 6.87
CA ALA A 16 -1.08 -3.47 6.55
C ALA A 16 -2.57 -3.15 6.72
N PHE A 17 -3.38 -3.62 5.78
CA PHE A 17 -4.83 -3.43 5.75
C PHE A 17 -5.49 -4.77 5.52
N ARG A 18 -6.38 -5.19 6.42
CA ARG A 18 -7.05 -6.49 6.35
C ARG A 18 -8.48 -6.34 5.87
N VAL A 19 -8.88 -7.20 4.95
CA VAL A 19 -10.25 -7.26 4.42
C VAL A 19 -10.72 -8.70 4.33
N ALA A 20 -12.01 -8.91 4.59
CA ALA A 20 -12.67 -10.17 4.28
C ALA A 20 -13.14 -10.13 2.82
N ALA A 21 -12.78 -11.13 2.04
CA ALA A 21 -13.21 -11.25 0.65
C ALA A 21 -13.75 -12.65 0.36
N SER A 22 -14.72 -12.68 -0.55
CA SER A 22 -15.28 -13.89 -1.16
C SER A 22 -16.04 -13.46 -2.41
N GLY A 23 -16.12 -14.29 -3.43
CA GLY A 23 -16.93 -14.02 -4.62
C GLY A 23 -16.11 -14.14 -5.90
N THR A 24 -16.37 -13.26 -6.85
CA THR A 24 -15.81 -13.38 -8.22
C THR A 24 -14.57 -12.54 -8.46
N GLN A 25 -14.39 -11.44 -7.72
CA GLN A 25 -13.21 -10.58 -7.88
C GLN A 25 -12.93 -9.74 -6.62
N LEU A 26 -11.67 -9.71 -6.22
CA LEU A 26 -11.10 -8.77 -5.25
C LEU A 26 -10.08 -7.90 -5.98
N LYS A 27 -10.17 -6.58 -5.84
CA LYS A 27 -9.26 -5.64 -6.49
C LYS A 27 -8.77 -4.59 -5.51
N ALA A 28 -7.47 -4.32 -5.50
CA ALA A 28 -6.87 -3.24 -4.74
C ALA A 28 -6.03 -2.35 -5.64
N THR A 29 -6.19 -1.03 -5.50
CA THR A 29 -5.41 -0.02 -6.21
C THR A 29 -4.72 0.89 -5.20
N LEU A 30 -3.40 0.92 -5.27
CA LEU A 30 -2.53 1.87 -4.57
C LEU A 30 -2.19 3.02 -5.51
N ALA A 31 -2.30 4.25 -5.03
CA ALA A 31 -1.80 5.43 -5.72
C ALA A 31 -1.13 6.38 -4.74
N TRP A 32 -0.07 7.07 -5.17
CA TRP A 32 0.51 8.17 -4.42
C TRP A 32 0.85 9.35 -5.32
N THR A 33 0.74 10.56 -4.77
CA THR A 33 1.28 11.77 -5.38
C THR A 33 2.77 11.78 -5.10
N ASP A 34 3.57 11.41 -6.10
CA ASP A 34 5.02 11.38 -5.98
C ASP A 34 5.61 12.80 -5.97
N ALA A 35 6.75 12.97 -5.33
CA ALA A 35 7.49 14.22 -5.39
C ALA A 35 7.98 14.48 -6.83
N PRO A 36 8.06 15.75 -7.25
CA PRO A 36 8.57 16.08 -8.58
C PRO A 36 10.03 15.62 -8.70
N SER A 37 10.34 14.89 -9.76
CA SER A 37 11.71 14.50 -10.09
C SER A 37 12.51 15.69 -10.63
N LEU A 38 13.84 15.54 -10.62
CA LEU A 38 14.72 16.53 -11.21
C LEU A 38 14.43 16.66 -12.72
N GLU A 39 14.44 17.90 -13.21
CA GLU A 39 14.25 18.19 -14.63
C GLU A 39 15.22 17.37 -15.49
N GLY A 40 14.69 16.70 -16.52
CA GLY A 40 15.47 15.90 -17.46
C GLY A 40 15.86 14.49 -16.98
N LEU A 41 15.70 14.15 -15.70
CA LEU A 41 15.91 12.77 -15.20
C LEU A 41 14.61 11.95 -15.21
N GLY A 42 13.48 12.57 -14.88
CA GLY A 42 12.21 11.88 -14.73
C GLY A 42 12.26 10.78 -13.65
N GLY A 43 11.28 9.88 -13.70
CA GLY A 43 11.21 8.72 -12.80
C GLY A 43 10.56 9.00 -11.45
N LEU A 44 10.52 7.96 -10.62
CA LEU A 44 9.96 8.01 -9.27
C LEU A 44 10.99 8.57 -8.28
N VAL A 45 10.55 9.46 -7.40
CA VAL A 45 11.37 9.99 -6.29
C VAL A 45 11.14 9.15 -5.03
N ASN A 46 9.87 8.88 -4.73
CA ASN A 46 9.46 7.97 -3.69
C ASN A 46 8.90 6.68 -4.30
N GLU A 47 9.38 5.58 -3.77
CA GLU A 47 9.09 4.23 -4.23
C GLU A 47 8.25 3.50 -3.18
N LEU A 48 6.96 3.31 -3.47
CA LEU A 48 6.09 2.44 -2.68
C LEU A 48 5.80 1.14 -3.42
N TYR A 49 5.46 0.08 -2.69
CA TYR A 49 5.15 -1.22 -3.28
C TYR A 49 3.93 -1.87 -2.66
N LEU A 50 3.01 -2.32 -3.51
CA LEU A 50 1.80 -3.03 -3.13
C LEU A 50 2.03 -4.54 -3.19
N GLN A 51 1.62 -5.22 -2.12
CA GLN A 51 1.52 -6.67 -2.05
C GLN A 51 0.18 -7.08 -1.45
N VAL A 52 -0.26 -8.29 -1.76
CA VAL A 52 -1.38 -8.95 -1.06
C VAL A 52 -0.90 -10.27 -0.48
N GLU A 53 -1.27 -10.53 0.76
CA GLU A 53 -1.18 -11.86 1.37
C GLU A 53 -2.57 -12.51 1.35
N THR A 54 -2.65 -13.73 0.81
CA THR A 54 -3.90 -14.49 0.74
C THR A 54 -4.22 -15.15 2.09
N PRO A 55 -5.45 -15.69 2.29
CA PRO A 55 -5.79 -16.44 3.50
C PRO A 55 -4.90 -17.67 3.76
N SER A 56 -4.24 -18.20 2.71
CA SER A 56 -3.28 -19.32 2.85
C SER A 56 -1.87 -18.87 3.23
N GLY A 57 -1.62 -17.56 3.36
CA GLY A 57 -0.30 -16.98 3.63
C GLY A 57 0.58 -16.76 2.39
N GLU A 58 0.05 -16.97 1.18
CA GLU A 58 0.79 -16.69 -0.05
C GLU A 58 0.88 -15.17 -0.25
N VAL A 59 2.09 -14.65 -0.45
CA VAL A 59 2.31 -13.22 -0.76
C VAL A 59 2.50 -13.04 -2.26
N ARG A 60 1.66 -12.18 -2.85
CA ARG A 60 1.71 -11.81 -4.27
C ARG A 60 2.08 -10.34 -4.42
N ASN A 61 2.98 -10.07 -5.36
CA ASN A 61 3.35 -8.72 -5.78
C ASN A 61 2.30 -8.18 -6.78
N TRP A 62 2.21 -6.85 -6.89
CA TRP A 62 1.33 -6.22 -7.89
C TRP A 62 1.76 -6.46 -9.33
N ASP A 63 3.06 -6.70 -9.56
CA ASP A 63 3.63 -7.04 -10.86
C ASP A 63 4.65 -8.21 -10.74
N SER A 64 5.37 -8.49 -11.82
CA SER A 64 6.41 -9.53 -11.86
C SER A 64 7.79 -9.07 -11.38
N ASN A 65 7.92 -7.82 -10.93
CA ASN A 65 9.20 -7.30 -10.46
C ASN A 65 9.49 -7.75 -9.02
N PRO A 66 10.76 -7.76 -8.60
CA PRO A 66 11.10 -7.82 -7.19
C PRO A 66 10.62 -6.54 -6.48
N VAL A 67 10.31 -6.65 -5.18
CA VAL A 67 9.86 -5.53 -4.33
C VAL A 67 10.82 -4.33 -4.34
N THR A 68 12.09 -4.54 -4.67
CA THR A 68 13.12 -3.50 -4.78
C THR A 68 13.13 -2.75 -6.11
N ARG A 69 12.23 -3.08 -7.05
CA ARG A 69 12.14 -2.44 -8.36
C ARG A 69 10.74 -1.90 -8.58
N VAL A 70 10.54 -0.65 -8.15
CA VAL A 70 9.27 0.05 -8.32
C VAL A 70 9.25 0.78 -9.65
N THR A 71 8.17 0.63 -10.41
CA THR A 71 8.09 1.15 -11.78
C THR A 71 6.95 2.15 -11.99
N ASN A 72 6.00 2.25 -11.06
CA ASN A 72 4.84 3.11 -11.19
C ASN A 72 4.32 3.60 -9.83
N ASN A 73 3.81 4.84 -9.81
CA ASN A 73 3.12 5.44 -8.66
C ASN A 73 1.62 5.10 -8.56
N VAL A 74 1.12 4.31 -9.51
CA VAL A 74 -0.18 3.66 -9.46
C VAL A 74 0.02 2.15 -9.67
N GLN A 75 -0.42 1.36 -8.71
CA GLN A 75 -0.25 -0.09 -8.68
C GLN A 75 -1.59 -0.76 -8.40
N GLN A 76 -1.85 -1.90 -9.05
CA GLN A 76 -3.10 -2.63 -8.86
C GLN A 76 -2.85 -4.12 -8.72
N ILE A 77 -3.56 -4.74 -7.80
CA ILE A 77 -3.70 -6.18 -7.69
C ILE A 77 -5.15 -6.56 -8.00
N THR A 78 -5.32 -7.57 -8.85
CA THR A 78 -6.61 -8.26 -9.04
C THR A 78 -6.44 -9.71 -8.63
N VAL A 79 -7.35 -10.20 -7.79
CA VAL A 79 -7.49 -11.61 -7.45
C VAL A 79 -8.85 -12.06 -8.00
N ASP A 80 -8.81 -12.87 -9.05
CA ASP A 80 -10.01 -13.48 -9.62
C ASP A 80 -10.44 -14.67 -8.76
N ASP A 81 -11.76 -14.83 -8.61
CA ASP A 81 -12.41 -15.85 -7.78
C ASP A 81 -11.75 -16.03 -6.39
N PRO A 82 -11.65 -14.96 -5.57
CA PRO A 82 -10.99 -15.02 -4.28
C PRO A 82 -11.66 -16.06 -3.36
N GLY A 83 -10.85 -16.99 -2.85
CA GLY A 83 -11.30 -17.93 -1.82
C GLY A 83 -11.78 -17.17 -0.58
N PRO A 84 -12.83 -17.67 0.11
CA PRO A 84 -13.36 -16.98 1.28
C PRO A 84 -12.30 -16.88 2.38
N GLY A 85 -12.06 -15.67 2.89
CA GLY A 85 -11.15 -15.47 4.01
C GLY A 85 -10.63 -14.05 4.11
N VAL A 86 -9.62 -13.88 4.97
CA VAL A 86 -8.98 -12.59 5.19
C VAL A 86 -7.76 -12.44 4.29
N TYR A 87 -7.74 -11.34 3.55
CA TYR A 87 -6.60 -10.91 2.74
C TYR A 87 -5.93 -9.71 3.43
N THR A 88 -4.60 -9.68 3.43
CA THR A 88 -3.82 -8.56 3.99
C THR A 88 -3.12 -7.82 2.86
N PHE A 89 -3.56 -6.60 2.56
CA PHE A 89 -2.85 -5.70 1.65
C PHE A 89 -1.73 -4.99 2.41
N ARG A 90 -0.52 -5.02 1.85
CA ARG A 90 0.67 -4.41 2.43
C ARG A 90 1.15 -3.30 1.50
N VAL A 91 1.34 -2.10 2.04
CA VAL A 91 1.99 -0.98 1.37
C VAL A 91 3.34 -0.77 2.02
N ARG A 92 4.41 -0.96 1.26
CA ARG A 92 5.80 -0.83 1.73
C ARG A 92 6.43 0.45 1.19
N GLY A 93 7.05 1.24 2.06
CA GLY A 93 8.03 2.25 1.64
C GLY A 93 9.33 1.57 1.23
N VAL A 94 9.55 1.37 -0.06
CA VAL A 94 10.78 0.74 -0.57
C VAL A 94 11.95 1.70 -0.42
N SER A 95 11.75 2.94 -0.87
CA SER A 95 12.70 4.05 -0.75
C SER A 95 11.90 5.36 -0.75
N VAL A 96 11.90 6.07 0.37
CA VAL A 96 11.25 7.38 0.52
C VAL A 96 12.34 8.41 0.78
N THR A 97 12.62 9.24 -0.22
CA THR A 97 13.73 10.20 -0.23
C THR A 97 13.26 11.66 -0.19
N SER A 98 11.95 11.88 -0.31
CA SER A 98 11.32 13.20 -0.19
C SER A 98 10.02 13.10 0.63
N HIS A 99 9.59 14.20 1.24
CA HIS A 99 8.23 14.27 1.80
C HIS A 99 7.19 14.21 0.69
N ALA A 100 6.03 13.63 1.01
CA ALA A 100 4.85 13.71 0.16
C ALA A 100 4.56 15.18 -0.19
N PRO A 101 4.20 15.52 -1.44
CA PRO A 101 3.79 16.87 -1.79
C PRO A 101 2.66 17.38 -0.89
N GLY A 102 2.86 18.53 -0.27
CA GLY A 102 1.90 19.14 0.66
C GLY A 102 2.05 18.71 2.13
N ALA A 103 2.91 17.73 2.44
CA ALA A 103 3.24 17.40 3.83
C ALA A 103 4.12 18.49 4.46
N ALA A 104 3.97 18.71 5.77
CA ALA A 104 4.84 19.60 6.52
C ALA A 104 6.29 19.04 6.51
N PRO A 105 7.33 19.86 6.23
CA PRO A 105 8.71 19.40 6.09
C PRO A 105 9.41 19.16 7.44
N THR A 106 8.68 18.64 8.43
CA THR A 106 9.16 18.42 9.79
C THR A 106 9.06 16.95 10.14
N GLY A 107 10.11 16.39 10.73
CA GLY A 107 10.19 14.97 11.08
C GLY A 107 10.79 14.12 9.96
N ASP A 108 10.59 12.80 10.05
CA ASP A 108 11.15 11.85 9.08
C ASP A 108 10.47 11.96 7.71
N LEU A 109 11.22 11.65 6.65
CA LEU A 109 10.71 11.60 5.28
C LEU A 109 9.62 10.54 5.17
N ARG A 110 8.43 10.98 4.74
CA ARG A 110 7.21 10.16 4.68
C ARG A 110 6.44 10.44 3.40
N GLN A 111 5.91 9.39 2.79
CA GLN A 111 5.04 9.44 1.62
C GLN A 111 3.63 8.99 2.01
N ASP A 112 2.66 9.90 1.83
CA ASP A 112 1.23 9.60 1.92
C ASP A 112 0.75 8.85 0.67
N PHE A 113 -0.32 8.08 0.80
CA PHE A 113 -0.91 7.34 -0.30
C PHE A 113 -2.42 7.14 -0.13
N ALA A 114 -3.07 6.76 -1.22
CA ALA A 114 -4.43 6.26 -1.22
C ALA A 114 -4.43 4.76 -1.58
N LEU A 115 -5.13 3.96 -0.77
CA LEU A 115 -5.42 2.56 -1.06
C LEU A 115 -6.94 2.36 -1.15
N VAL A 116 -7.41 1.88 -2.29
CA VAL A 116 -8.82 1.54 -2.53
C VAL A 116 -8.93 0.04 -2.73
N VAL A 117 -9.87 -0.61 -2.03
CA VAL A 117 -10.16 -2.03 -2.17
C VAL A 117 -11.62 -2.22 -2.54
N ALA A 118 -11.90 -3.00 -3.59
CA ALA A 118 -13.23 -3.33 -4.09
C ALA A 118 -13.44 -4.86 -4.09
N GLY A 119 -14.69 -5.29 -3.89
CA GLY A 119 -15.02 -6.72 -3.78
C GLY A 119 -14.70 -7.34 -2.41
N ALA A 120 -14.63 -6.51 -1.38
CA ALA A 120 -14.31 -6.92 -0.01
C ALA A 120 -15.20 -6.20 1.01
N ALA A 121 -15.29 -6.77 2.21
CA ALA A 121 -15.86 -6.15 3.39
C ALA A 121 -14.78 -5.93 4.46
N PRO A 122 -14.92 -4.91 5.33
CA PRO A 122 -14.07 -4.79 6.51
C PRO A 122 -14.23 -6.03 7.42
N GLU A 123 -13.13 -6.55 7.97
CA GLU A 123 -13.14 -7.73 8.87
C GLU A 123 -13.86 -7.45 10.21
N ALA A 124 -14.07 -6.18 10.58
CA ALA A 124 -14.84 -5.75 11.76
C ALA A 124 -16.08 -4.96 11.32
N GLY A 125 -17.27 -5.47 11.64
CA GLY A 125 -18.58 -5.04 11.14
C GLY A 125 -19.09 -3.63 11.48
N ASP A 126 -18.22 -2.64 11.72
CA ASP A 126 -18.61 -1.29 12.17
C ASP A 126 -18.59 -0.23 11.05
N GLY A 127 -18.74 -0.63 9.78
CA GLY A 127 -18.95 0.33 8.68
C GLY A 127 -17.82 1.35 8.44
N GLY A 128 -16.64 1.13 9.02
CA GLY A 128 -15.46 2.00 8.90
C GLY A 128 -14.52 1.55 7.77
N ALA A 129 -14.23 2.47 6.84
CA ALA A 129 -13.29 2.26 5.74
C ALA A 129 -11.88 1.86 6.22
N LEU A 130 -11.43 0.66 5.80
CA LEU A 130 -10.05 0.15 5.82
C LEU A 130 -9.20 0.66 7.00
N TRP A 131 -9.29 0.00 8.16
CA TRP A 131 -8.39 0.31 9.27
C TRP A 131 -6.96 -0.12 8.90
N ALA A 132 -6.02 0.82 8.97
CA ALA A 132 -4.61 0.45 9.02
C ALA A 132 -4.33 -0.26 10.33
N MET A 133 -3.63 -1.37 10.27
CA MET A 133 -2.92 -1.86 11.46
C MET A 133 -1.79 -0.90 11.79
N ASP A 134 -1.55 -0.69 13.08
CA ASP A 134 -0.28 -0.13 13.56
C ASP A 134 0.88 -0.95 12.96
N PRO A 135 1.97 -0.29 12.51
CA PRO A 135 3.08 -0.99 11.88
C PRO A 135 3.61 -2.10 12.78
N ALA A 136 3.72 -3.31 12.23
CA ALA A 136 4.51 -4.36 12.85
C ALA A 136 5.96 -3.85 12.91
N THR A 137 6.44 -3.49 14.11
CA THR A 137 7.85 -3.23 14.33
C THR A 137 8.60 -4.53 14.00
N ALA A 138 9.37 -4.54 12.91
CA ALA A 138 10.27 -5.65 12.63
C ALA A 138 11.27 -5.74 13.79
N ALA A 139 11.18 -6.82 14.57
CA ALA A 139 12.13 -7.08 15.63
C ALA A 139 13.49 -7.45 15.01
N GLY A 140 14.52 -6.72 15.46
CA GLY A 140 15.96 -7.04 15.52
C GLY A 140 16.58 -8.01 14.52
#